data_AF-A0A645CZY2-F1
#
_entry.id   AF-A0A645CZY2-F1
#
_cell.length_a   1.000
_cell.length_b   1.000
_cell.length_c   1.000
_cell.angle_alpha   90.00
_cell.angle_beta   90.00
_cell.angle_gamma   90.00
#
_symmetry.space_group_name_H-M   'P 1'
#
loop_
_entity.id
_entity.type
_entity.pdbx_description
1 polymer ?
#
loop_
_entity_poly.entity_id
_entity_poly.type
_entity_poly.pdbx_seq_one_letter_code
_entity_poly.pdbx_strand_id
1 'polypeptide(L)'
;MGAGNKVDASAFEVADIYDTSVCPLARVMRRELRARHIDGLKVVYSKETSREPVEDMAISCRSNCVCPPGTDRKCTIRRQIPGSNAFVPSAVGLMIAGEVINDLTGISK
;
A
#
# COMPACT_ATOMS: atom_id res chain seq x y z
N MET A 1 5.13 1.75 3.18
CA MET A 1 4.17 2.14 2.11
C MET A 1 3.01 1.15 2.08
N GLY A 2 2.00 1.38 1.24
CA GLY A 2 0.75 0.60 1.28
C GLY A 2 0.94 -0.89 0.99
N ALA A 3 0.41 -1.73 1.88
CA ALA A 3 0.42 -3.20 1.78
C ALA A 3 -0.94 -3.78 1.31
N GLY A 4 -1.93 -2.92 1.06
CA GLY A 4 -3.25 -3.34 0.57
C GLY A 4 -3.18 -3.92 -0.85
N ASN A 5 -4.03 -4.92 -1.10
CA ASN A 5 -4.14 -5.66 -2.37
C ASN A 5 -2.84 -6.31 -2.86
N LYS A 6 -1.93 -6.64 -1.94
CA LYS A 6 -0.66 -7.33 -2.22
C LYS A 6 -0.65 -8.69 -1.54
N VAL A 7 -0.04 -9.70 -2.14
CA VAL A 7 0.09 -11.04 -1.53
C VAL A 7 1.54 -11.50 -1.44
N ASP A 8 2.45 -10.86 -2.17
CA ASP A 8 3.86 -11.24 -2.20
C ASP A 8 4.66 -10.34 -1.25
N ALA A 9 4.97 -10.89 -0.07
CA ALA A 9 5.81 -10.22 0.92
C ALA A 9 7.28 -10.09 0.45
N SER A 10 7.75 -10.96 -0.46
CA SER A 10 9.12 -10.93 -0.96
C SER A 10 9.37 -9.81 -1.98
N ALA A 11 8.30 -9.29 -2.58
CA ALA A 11 8.36 -8.15 -3.48
C ALA A 11 8.54 -6.79 -2.75
N PHE A 12 8.65 -6.79 -1.42
CA PHE A 12 8.93 -5.60 -0.63
C PHE A 12 10.43 -5.36 -0.48
N GLU A 13 10.82 -4.10 -0.58
CA GLU A 13 12.20 -3.65 -0.46
C GLU A 13 12.28 -2.31 0.28
N VAL A 14 13.45 -2.04 0.84
CA VAL A 14 13.82 -0.76 1.44
C VAL A 14 14.39 0.14 0.35
N ALA A 15 13.89 1.37 0.24
CA ALA A 15 14.36 2.36 -0.71
C ALA A 15 14.13 3.78 -0.18
N ASP A 16 14.69 4.78 -0.86
CA ASP A 16 14.22 6.15 -0.67
C ASP A 16 12.82 6.34 -1.25
N ILE A 17 12.01 7.20 -0.63
CA ILE A 17 10.64 7.50 -1.06
C ILE A 17 10.59 7.98 -2.52
N TYR A 18 11.62 8.66 -3.01
CA TYR A 18 11.68 9.19 -4.36
C TYR A 18 11.97 8.13 -5.43
N ASP A 19 12.54 6.99 -5.05
CA ASP A 19 12.81 5.85 -5.92
C ASP A 19 11.62 4.87 -6.04
N THR A 20 10.60 5.05 -5.20
CA THR A 20 9.45 4.15 -5.17
C THR A 20 8.63 4.18 -6.46
N SER A 21 8.19 3.01 -6.91
CA SER A 21 7.34 2.79 -8.08
C SER A 21 6.02 2.10 -7.69
N VAL A 22 5.07 2.05 -8.64
CA VAL A 22 3.78 1.31 -8.59
C VAL A 22 2.80 1.60 -7.43
N CYS A 23 3.20 2.29 -6.36
CA CYS A 23 2.40 2.49 -5.16
C CYS A 23 1.64 3.83 -5.19
N PRO A 24 0.30 3.84 -5.22
CA PRO A 24 -0.49 5.07 -5.22
C PRO A 24 -0.25 5.94 -3.97
N LEU A 25 -0.08 5.31 -2.81
CA LEU A 25 0.24 6.01 -1.57
C LEU A 25 1.62 6.69 -1.65
N ALA A 26 2.64 5.97 -2.14
CA ALA A 26 3.98 6.54 -2.28
C ALA A 26 4.01 7.73 -3.24
N ARG A 27 3.19 7.69 -4.32
CA ARG A 27 3.02 8.83 -5.23
C ARG A 27 2.47 10.07 -4.52
N VAL A 28 1.45 9.90 -3.66
CA VAL A 28 0.91 11.00 -2.85
C VAL A 28 1.98 11.50 -1.87
N MET A 29 2.66 10.60 -1.17
CA MET A 29 3.72 10.96 -0.23
C MET A 29 4.85 11.74 -0.88
N ARG A 30 5.36 11.33 -2.05
CA ARG A 30 6.39 12.10 -2.78
C ARG A 30 5.97 13.54 -3.07
N ARG A 31 4.70 13.76 -3.45
CA ARG A 31 4.17 15.11 -3.69
C ARG A 31 4.17 15.94 -2.39
N GLU A 32 3.67 15.35 -1.31
CA GLU A 32 3.57 16.02 -0.01
C GLU A 32 4.95 16.32 0.61
N LEU A 33 5.91 15.41 0.47
CA LEU A 33 7.27 15.59 0.99
C LEU A 33 8.04 16.67 0.21
N ARG A 34 7.89 16.73 -1.12
CA ARG A 34 8.46 17.82 -1.94
C ARG A 34 7.92 19.19 -1.57
N ALA A 35 6.62 19.28 -1.30
CA ALA A 35 6.00 20.52 -0.84
C ALA A 35 6.54 21.00 0.53
N ARG A 36 7.18 20.11 1.29
CA ARG A 36 7.79 20.38 2.59
C ARG A 36 9.32 20.43 2.54
N HIS A 37 9.92 20.39 1.36
CA HIS A 37 11.37 20.40 1.15
C HIS A 37 12.10 19.28 1.91
N ILE A 38 11.53 18.07 1.90
CA ILE A 38 12.17 16.87 2.47
C ILE A 38 12.95 16.16 1.36
N ASP A 39 14.27 16.08 1.50
CA ASP A 39 15.17 15.57 0.45
C ASP A 39 15.20 14.04 0.34
N GLY A 40 14.81 13.33 1.40
CA GLY A 40 14.75 11.88 1.41
C GLY A 40 13.94 11.34 2.59
N LEU A 41 13.40 10.15 2.40
CA LEU A 41 12.73 9.40 3.45
C LEU A 41 12.88 7.92 3.14
N LYS A 42 13.57 7.20 4.02
CA LYS A 42 13.67 5.74 3.92
C LYS A 42 12.31 5.10 4.14
N VAL A 43 11.90 4.23 3.22
CA VAL A 43 10.61 3.56 3.25
C VAL A 43 10.72 2.10 2.81
N VAL A 44 9.80 1.28 3.33
CA VAL A 44 9.55 -0.05 2.77
C VAL A 44 8.37 0.04 1.80
N TYR A 45 8.55 -0.38 0.56
CA TYR A 45 7.50 -0.44 -0.46
C TYR A 45 7.60 -1.72 -1.27
N SER A 46 6.60 -2.02 -2.11
CA SER A 46 6.64 -3.21 -2.96
C SER A 46 6.42 -2.87 -4.43
N LYS A 47 7.19 -3.55 -5.28
CA LYS A 47 7.12 -3.50 -6.75
C LYS A 47 5.95 -4.32 -7.33
N GLU A 48 5.24 -5.09 -6.51
CA GLU A 48 4.02 -5.80 -6.91
C GLU A 48 2.92 -4.80 -7.29
N THR A 49 2.34 -4.94 -8.48
CA THR A 49 1.14 -4.19 -8.85
C THR A 49 -0.03 -4.60 -7.94
N SER A 50 -0.72 -3.63 -7.34
CA SER A 50 -1.89 -3.92 -6.51
C SER A 50 -2.94 -4.69 -7.31
N ARG A 51 -3.46 -5.77 -6.74
CA ARG A 51 -4.59 -6.50 -7.30
C ARG A 51 -5.84 -5.62 -7.32
N GLU A 52 -6.62 -5.78 -8.36
CA GLU A 52 -7.96 -5.23 -8.42
C GLU A 52 -8.94 -6.22 -7.78
N PRO A 53 -9.97 -5.74 -7.06
CA PRO A 53 -11.07 -6.58 -6.61
C PRO A 53 -11.71 -7.32 -7.79
N VAL A 54 -12.12 -8.56 -7.55
CA VAL A 54 -12.88 -9.32 -8.53
C VAL A 54 -14.20 -8.60 -8.80
N GLU A 55 -14.45 -8.25 -10.06
CA GLU A 55 -15.74 -7.70 -10.50
C GLU A 55 -16.79 -8.80 -10.58
N ASP A 56 -17.37 -9.13 -9.43
CA ASP A 56 -18.51 -10.04 -9.34
C ASP A 56 -19.74 -9.27 -8.82
N MET A 57 -20.87 -9.41 -9.50
CA MET A 57 -22.16 -8.83 -9.09
C MET A 57 -22.75 -9.52 -7.84
N ALA A 58 -22.23 -10.68 -7.44
CA ALA A 58 -22.55 -11.35 -6.18
C ALA A 58 -21.74 -10.79 -5.00
N ILE A 59 -20.50 -10.35 -5.24
CA ILE A 59 -19.57 -9.80 -4.22
C ILE A 59 -19.70 -8.27 -4.16
N SER A 60 -20.06 -7.62 -5.27
CA SER A 60 -20.38 -6.22 -5.33
C SER A 60 -21.88 -5.98 -5.06
N CYS A 61 -22.15 -5.40 -3.89
CA CYS A 61 -23.43 -4.79 -3.52
C CYS A 61 -24.67 -5.71 -3.42
N ARG A 62 -24.60 -6.92 -2.81
CA ARG A 62 -25.82 -7.70 -2.48
C ARG A 62 -26.18 -7.94 -1.02
N SER A 63 -25.44 -7.38 -0.06
CA SER A 63 -25.91 -7.24 1.33
C SER A 63 -25.01 -6.26 2.08
N ASN A 64 -25.58 -5.22 2.69
CA ASN A 64 -24.87 -4.20 3.49
C ASN A 64 -23.84 -3.32 2.76
N CYS A 65 -24.08 -2.96 1.49
CA CYS A 65 -23.29 -1.89 0.88
C CYS A 65 -23.72 -0.51 1.42
N VAL A 66 -22.76 0.40 1.63
CA VAL A 66 -23.02 1.77 2.09
C VAL A 66 -23.61 2.68 0.99
N CYS A 67 -23.61 2.21 -0.26
CA CYS A 67 -24.09 2.98 -1.41
C CYS A 67 -25.62 3.02 -1.46
N PRO A 68 -26.24 4.20 -1.58
CA PRO A 68 -27.68 4.33 -1.76
C PRO A 68 -28.17 3.61 -3.04
N PRO A 69 -29.40 3.06 -3.06
CA PRO A 69 -30.01 2.51 -4.26
C PRO A 69 -30.06 3.55 -5.39
N GLY A 70 -29.76 3.16 -6.63
CA GLY A 70 -29.85 4.04 -7.80
C GLY A 70 -28.63 4.94 -8.06
N THR A 71 -27.53 4.77 -7.33
CA THR A 71 -26.33 5.58 -7.53
C THR A 71 -25.50 5.09 -8.73
N ASP A 72 -25.31 5.94 -9.75
CA ASP A 72 -24.48 5.63 -10.94
C ASP A 72 -22.99 5.37 -10.60
N ARG A 73 -22.52 5.90 -9.47
CA ARG A 73 -21.11 5.82 -9.02
C ARG A 73 -20.95 4.80 -7.89
N LYS A 74 -20.72 3.54 -8.26
CA LYS A 74 -20.47 2.44 -7.30
C LYS A 74 -19.02 2.43 -6.80
N CYS A 75 -18.78 1.84 -5.63
CA CYS A 75 -17.44 1.69 -5.04
C CYS A 75 -16.46 0.93 -5.94
N THR A 76 -16.96 0.07 -6.83
CA THR A 76 -16.14 -0.67 -7.81
C THR A 76 -15.46 0.24 -8.84
N ILE A 77 -15.96 1.46 -9.08
CA ILE A 77 -15.56 2.32 -10.21
C ILE A 77 -14.52 3.38 -9.82
N ARG A 78 -14.55 3.94 -8.60
CA ARG A 78 -13.70 5.11 -8.26
C ARG A 78 -13.03 5.10 -6.89
N ARG A 79 -13.45 4.19 -6.00
CA ARG A 79 -12.95 4.09 -4.62
C ARG A 79 -13.02 2.63 -4.18
N GLN A 80 -12.32 1.78 -4.91
CA GLN A 80 -12.17 0.39 -4.51
C GLN A 80 -11.60 0.36 -3.09
N ILE A 81 -12.30 -0.32 -2.19
CA ILE A 81 -11.82 -0.51 -0.83
C ILE A 81 -10.66 -1.50 -0.93
N PRO A 82 -9.43 -1.10 -0.58
CA PRO A 82 -8.30 -2.01 -0.65
C PRO A 82 -8.55 -3.17 0.32
N GLY A 83 -8.52 -4.39 -0.20
CA GLY A 83 -8.45 -5.60 0.60
C GLY A 83 -7.08 -5.70 1.27
N SER A 84 -7.04 -6.43 2.38
CA SER A 84 -5.81 -6.75 3.08
C SER A 84 -5.84 -8.22 3.47
N ASN A 85 -4.70 -8.89 3.40
CA ASN A 85 -4.48 -10.15 4.09
C ASN A 85 -3.68 -9.86 5.37
N ALA A 86 -3.74 -10.75 6.37
CA ALA A 86 -2.97 -10.57 7.60
C ALA A 86 -1.47 -10.81 7.41
N PHE A 87 -1.10 -11.60 6.40
CA PHE A 87 0.27 -12.05 6.15
C PHE A 87 1.19 -10.91 5.71
N VAL A 88 0.85 -10.21 4.62
CA VAL A 88 1.73 -9.20 4.01
C VAL A 88 1.97 -8.00 4.94
N PRO A 89 0.96 -7.34 5.54
CA PRO A 89 1.20 -6.24 6.47
C PRO A 89 2.06 -6.67 7.67
N SER A 90 1.89 -7.89 8.18
CA SER A 90 2.69 -8.40 9.29
C SER A 90 4.15 -8.59 8.89
N ALA A 91 4.41 -9.25 7.74
CA ALA A 91 5.76 -9.44 7.22
C ALA A 91 6.46 -8.09 6.93
N VAL A 92 5.74 -7.13 6.35
CA VAL A 92 6.25 -5.77 6.09
C VAL A 92 6.55 -5.03 7.39
N GLY A 93 5.71 -5.18 8.42
CA GLY A 93 5.96 -4.62 9.75
C GLY A 93 7.26 -5.14 10.36
N LEU A 94 7.50 -6.45 10.26
CA LEU A 94 8.75 -7.06 10.72
C LEU A 94 9.97 -6.60 9.91
N MET A 95 9.82 -6.43 8.59
CA MET A 95 10.88 -5.87 7.74
C MET A 95 11.26 -4.44 8.16
N ILE A 96 10.26 -3.59 8.43
CA ILE A 96 10.48 -2.23 8.95
C ILE A 96 11.19 -2.27 10.29
N ALA A 97 10.74 -3.13 11.22
CA ALA A 97 11.37 -3.26 12.53
C ALA A 97 12.84 -3.70 12.42
N GLY A 98 13.13 -4.68 11.55
CA GLY A 98 14.50 -5.12 11.28
C GLY A 98 15.38 -3.99 10.74
N GLU A 99 14.85 -3.19 9.81
CA GLU A 99 15.56 -2.05 9.25
C GLU A 99 15.89 -0.99 10.32
N VAL A 100 14.93 -0.69 11.21
CA VAL A 100 15.14 0.24 12.33
C VAL A 100 16.18 -0.30 13.32
N ILE A 101 16.17 -1.60 13.63
CA ILE A 101 17.16 -2.20 14.52
C ILE A 101 18.57 -2.10 13.92
N ASN A 102 18.73 -2.39 12.63
CA ASN A 102 20.02 -2.29 11.94
C ASN A 102 20.57 -0.85 11.97
N ASP A 103 19.71 0.16 11.74
CA ASP A 103 20.10 1.57 11.82
C ASP A 103 20.57 1.96 13.21
N LEU A 104 19.81 1.58 14.24
CA LEU A 104 20.11 1.98 15.63
C LEU A 104 21.36 1.29 16.17
N THR A 105 21.64 0.08 15.72
CA THR A 105 22.77 -0.73 16.22
C THR A 105 24.03 -0.61 15.37
N GLY A 106 23.93 -0.09 14.14
CA GLY A 106 25.04 -0.08 13.18
C GLY A 106 25.44 -1.47 12.67
N ILE A 107 24.62 -2.49 12.91
CA ILE A 107 24.83 -3.85 12.41
C ILE A 107 24.24 -3.91 11.00
N SER A 108 24.98 -3.37 10.03
CA SER A 108 24.61 -3.50 8.61
C SER A 108 25.12 -4.81 8.02
N LYS A 109 24.29 -5.44 7.18
CA LYS A 109 24.67 -6.56 6.30
C LYS A 109 25.79 -6.19 5.33
#